data_AF-A0A972Z3I2-F1
#
_entry.id   AF-A0A972Z3I2-F1
#
_cell.length_a   1.000
_cell.length_b   1.000
_cell.length_c   1.000
_cell.angle_alpha   90.00
_cell.angle_beta   90.00
_cell.angle_gamma   90.00
#
_symmetry.space_group_name_H-M   'P 1'
#
loop_
_entity.id
_entity.type
_entity.pdbx_description
1 polymer ?
#
loop_
_entity_poly.entity_id
_entity_poly.type
_entity_poly.pdbx_seq_one_letter_code
_entity_poly.pdbx_strand_id
1 'polypeptide(L)'
;MGLQTETNAQYYSGQQSFNITTTPQVVFDVTYNTPLVSAFDINGNEVAATSNYNVYIIEPGQPAILLPQNASYVSGPNGSQITIPSLLASTNYQLIIQLTQPTIGKNYGSYEYISLEDIVNNFLVGYVGPDNIIPRVKRTDVLFHAKRGIQEFNYDTLKSINEIEYNIPPSLSVPIPQDYVNYVKLSWVDKSGVERIIYPTTLTSYPTELPIQDAKGVPTQDSYGNNLEASQALITERWNAIKNNWTTNWQNYPWGDYFGYYPTMNWYGRMYGLNPETAQQNGWFGINERTGTFSFSSGLADALITISYVSDGLATDANT
;
A
#
# COMPACT_ATOMS: atom_id res chain seq x y z
N MET A 1 2.30 34.59 0.63
CA MET A 1 1.77 33.71 -0.43
C MET A 1 0.87 32.69 0.24
N GLY A 2 -0.36 32.51 -0.23
CA GLY A 2 -1.21 31.43 0.27
C GLY A 2 -0.62 30.08 -0.14
N LEU A 3 -0.81 29.06 0.70
CA LEU A 3 -0.39 27.68 0.41
C LEU A 3 -1.29 26.98 -0.62
N GLN A 4 -2.44 27.56 -0.96
CA GLN A 4 -3.35 27.02 -1.96
C GLN A 4 -2.86 27.37 -3.37
N THR A 5 -2.48 26.33 -4.12
CA THR A 5 -2.01 26.40 -5.51
C THR A 5 -3.12 26.11 -6.53
N GLU A 6 -4.26 25.57 -6.10
CA GLU A 6 -5.38 25.17 -6.95
C GLU A 6 -6.64 25.99 -6.70
N THR A 7 -7.50 26.06 -7.71
CA THR A 7 -8.85 26.63 -7.60
C THR A 7 -9.84 25.62 -7.03
N ASN A 8 -10.97 26.10 -6.47
CA ASN A 8 -12.04 25.23 -5.97
C ASN A 8 -12.58 24.24 -7.01
N ALA A 9 -12.59 24.62 -8.30
CA ALA A 9 -13.04 23.73 -9.38
C ALA A 9 -12.05 22.58 -9.62
N GLN A 10 -10.74 22.84 -9.51
CA GLN A 10 -9.72 21.80 -9.61
C GLN A 10 -9.74 20.89 -8.39
N TYR A 11 -9.93 21.46 -7.20
CA TYR A 11 -9.94 20.69 -5.96
C TYR A 11 -11.18 19.80 -5.81
N TYR A 12 -12.39 20.34 -5.96
CA TYR A 12 -13.64 19.60 -5.67
C TYR A 12 -14.19 18.80 -6.84
N SER A 13 -14.01 19.28 -8.08
CA SER A 13 -14.56 18.60 -9.26
C SER A 13 -13.50 18.14 -10.24
N GLY A 14 -12.21 18.35 -9.93
CA GLY A 14 -11.10 17.92 -10.78
C GLY A 14 -11.13 18.56 -12.16
N GLN A 15 -11.73 19.75 -12.31
CA GLN A 15 -11.96 20.33 -13.62
C GLN A 15 -11.19 21.64 -13.82
N GLN A 16 -10.70 21.82 -15.04
CA GLN A 16 -10.07 23.03 -15.53
C GLN A 16 -10.63 23.30 -16.92
N SER A 17 -11.15 24.51 -17.12
CA SER A 17 -11.75 24.91 -18.39
C SER A 17 -10.91 25.95 -19.11
N PHE A 18 -10.89 25.85 -20.43
CA PHE A 18 -10.19 26.76 -21.33
C PHE A 18 -11.20 27.27 -22.36
N ASN A 19 -11.26 28.59 -22.54
CA ASN A 19 -12.14 29.23 -23.53
C ASN A 19 -11.29 29.68 -24.72
N ILE A 20 -11.53 29.09 -25.89
CA ILE A 20 -10.73 29.33 -27.09
C ILE A 20 -11.58 30.13 -28.05
N THR A 21 -11.29 31.44 -28.19
CA THR A 21 -12.17 32.37 -28.91
C THR A 21 -11.64 32.82 -30.27
N THR A 22 -10.31 32.92 -30.45
CA THR A 22 -9.74 33.59 -31.63
C THR A 22 -8.50 32.93 -32.22
N THR A 23 -7.70 32.21 -31.42
CA THR A 23 -6.49 31.53 -31.89
C THR A 23 -6.61 30.04 -31.63
N PRO A 24 -6.48 29.16 -32.65
CA PRO A 24 -6.42 27.73 -32.44
C PRO A 24 -5.28 27.39 -31.47
N GLN A 25 -5.61 26.66 -30.41
CA GLN A 25 -4.67 26.22 -29.40
C GLN A 25 -4.73 24.71 -29.32
N VAL A 26 -3.56 24.08 -29.30
CA VAL A 26 -3.43 22.61 -29.23
C VAL A 26 -2.74 22.14 -27.97
N VAL A 27 -2.00 23.02 -27.28
CA VAL A 27 -1.31 22.73 -26.03
C VAL A 27 -1.99 23.52 -24.93
N PHE A 28 -2.39 22.85 -23.85
CA PHE A 28 -3.08 23.45 -22.71
C PHE A 28 -2.27 23.24 -21.44
N ASP A 29 -1.88 24.34 -20.79
CA ASP A 29 -1.18 24.30 -19.50
C ASP A 29 -2.18 23.98 -18.39
N VAL A 30 -2.01 22.81 -17.77
CA VAL A 30 -2.81 22.40 -16.62
C VAL A 30 -2.11 22.74 -15.32
N THR A 31 -2.87 23.10 -14.29
CA THR A 31 -2.32 23.49 -12.98
C THR A 31 -2.82 22.58 -11.86
N TYR A 32 -3.05 21.30 -12.18
CA TYR A 32 -3.40 20.30 -11.17
C TYR A 32 -2.19 19.96 -10.30
N ASN A 33 -2.42 19.73 -9.02
CA ASN A 33 -1.45 19.21 -8.07
C ASN A 33 -1.18 17.71 -8.30
N THR A 34 -2.13 17.00 -8.92
CA THR A 34 -1.91 15.60 -9.35
C THR A 34 -1.29 15.54 -10.74
N PRO A 35 -0.22 14.76 -10.94
CA PRO A 35 0.36 14.55 -12.26
C PRO A 35 -0.62 13.85 -13.19
N LEU A 36 -0.68 14.30 -14.44
CA LEU A 36 -1.52 13.71 -15.46
C LEU A 36 -0.83 12.51 -16.12
N VAL A 37 -1.62 11.50 -16.47
CA VAL A 37 -1.19 10.29 -17.17
C VAL A 37 -2.12 10.08 -18.36
N SER A 38 -1.55 10.04 -19.57
CA SER A 38 -2.29 9.69 -20.79
C SER A 38 -2.13 8.21 -21.13
N ALA A 39 -3.19 7.61 -21.66
CA ALA A 39 -3.14 6.26 -22.23
C ALA A 39 -2.25 6.18 -23.49
N PHE A 40 -2.11 7.28 -24.23
CA PHE A 40 -1.39 7.32 -25.50
C PHE A 40 -0.20 8.31 -25.45
N ASP A 41 0.84 8.01 -26.22
CA ASP A 41 2.00 8.89 -26.43
C ASP A 41 1.80 9.83 -27.64
N ILE A 42 2.81 10.68 -27.89
CA ILE A 42 2.83 11.61 -29.04
C ILE A 42 2.72 10.92 -30.41
N ASN A 43 3.11 9.64 -30.49
CA ASN A 43 3.06 8.84 -31.73
C ASN A 43 1.75 8.06 -31.87
N GLY A 44 0.85 8.14 -30.87
CA GLY A 44 -0.40 7.39 -30.84
C GLY A 44 -0.26 5.94 -30.39
N ASN A 45 0.87 5.55 -29.77
CA ASN A 45 1.03 4.24 -29.16
C ASN A 45 0.41 4.24 -27.75
N GLU A 46 -0.20 3.13 -27.38
CA GLU A 46 -0.72 2.92 -26.04
C GLU A 46 0.43 2.70 -25.04
N VAL A 47 0.56 3.59 -24.06
CA VAL A 47 1.57 3.57 -22.98
C VAL A 47 0.97 3.27 -21.61
N ALA A 48 -0.35 3.41 -21.46
CA ALA A 48 -1.08 3.04 -20.26
C ALA A 48 -2.49 2.57 -20.62
N ALA A 49 -3.07 1.68 -19.81
CA ALA A 49 -4.39 1.09 -20.08
C ALA A 49 -5.52 2.13 -20.09
N THR A 50 -5.41 3.21 -19.29
CA THR A 50 -6.38 4.31 -19.24
C THR A 50 -5.71 5.63 -18.87
N SER A 51 -6.22 6.73 -19.45
CA SER A 51 -5.87 8.08 -19.00
C SER A 51 -6.50 8.38 -17.63
N ASN A 52 -5.82 9.15 -16.79
CA ASN A 52 -6.36 9.61 -15.50
C ASN A 52 -7.22 10.88 -15.60
N TYR A 53 -7.51 11.32 -16.83
CA TYR A 53 -8.36 12.46 -17.17
C TYR A 53 -9.24 12.16 -18.38
N ASN A 54 -10.32 12.92 -18.50
CA ASN A 54 -11.23 12.98 -19.63
C ASN A 54 -11.19 14.39 -20.22
N VAL A 55 -11.36 14.49 -21.54
CA VAL A 55 -11.42 15.77 -22.24
C VAL A 55 -12.79 15.93 -22.86
N TYR A 56 -13.48 17.01 -22.51
CA TYR A 56 -14.75 17.40 -23.10
C TYR A 56 -14.56 18.65 -23.96
N ILE A 57 -15.21 18.67 -25.12
CA ILE A 57 -15.36 19.86 -25.94
C ILE A 57 -16.82 20.31 -25.92
N ILE A 58 -17.01 21.61 -25.78
CA ILE A 58 -18.32 22.27 -25.82
C ILE A 58 -18.26 23.31 -26.92
N GLU A 59 -19.02 23.06 -27.99
CA GLU A 59 -19.24 24.06 -29.03
C GLU A 59 -20.43 24.96 -28.67
N PRO A 60 -20.49 26.20 -29.19
CA PRO A 60 -21.54 27.15 -28.84
C PRO A 60 -22.94 26.60 -29.17
N GLY A 61 -23.77 26.46 -28.13
CA GLY A 61 -25.14 25.95 -28.26
C GLY A 61 -25.25 24.42 -28.39
N GLN A 62 -24.16 23.67 -28.23
CA GLN A 62 -24.14 22.20 -28.25
C GLN A 62 -23.85 21.61 -26.85
N PRO A 63 -24.29 20.37 -26.56
CA PRO A 63 -23.90 19.68 -25.34
C PRO A 63 -22.41 19.32 -25.34
N ALA A 64 -21.85 19.04 -24.16
CA ALA A 64 -20.47 18.59 -24.02
C ALA A 64 -20.25 17.23 -24.68
N ILE A 65 -19.19 17.12 -25.48
CA ILE A 65 -18.79 15.90 -26.19
C ILE A 65 -17.49 15.37 -25.56
N LEU A 66 -17.49 14.12 -25.11
CA LEU A 66 -16.29 13.43 -24.63
C LEU A 66 -15.41 13.03 -25.83
N LEU A 67 -14.15 13.46 -25.81
CA LEU A 67 -13.16 13.03 -26.79
C LEU A 67 -12.63 11.63 -26.45
N PRO A 68 -12.30 10.80 -27.45
CA PRO A 68 -11.68 9.50 -27.21
C PRO A 68 -10.28 9.68 -26.61
N GLN A 69 -9.83 8.71 -25.79
CA GLN A 69 -8.58 8.86 -25.03
C GLN A 69 -7.33 9.02 -25.92
N ASN A 70 -7.35 8.46 -27.13
CA ASN A 70 -6.27 8.60 -28.12
C ASN A 70 -6.22 9.97 -28.82
N ALA A 71 -7.19 10.86 -28.56
CA ALA A 71 -7.18 12.22 -29.12
C ALA A 71 -6.22 13.16 -28.37
N SER A 72 -5.75 12.78 -27.19
CA SER A 72 -4.91 13.63 -26.34
C SER A 72 -3.74 12.85 -25.74
N TYR A 73 -2.65 13.54 -25.48
CA TYR A 73 -1.53 13.01 -24.71
C TYR A 73 -0.95 14.07 -23.78
N VAL A 74 -0.32 13.63 -22.69
CA VAL A 74 0.38 14.50 -21.75
C VAL A 74 1.74 14.90 -22.34
N SER A 75 2.07 16.18 -22.23
CA SER A 75 3.26 16.81 -22.79
C SER A 75 3.88 17.83 -21.82
N GLY A 76 4.99 18.44 -22.24
CA GLY A 76 5.70 19.46 -21.48
C GLY A 76 6.62 18.92 -20.38
N PRO A 77 7.40 19.79 -19.72
CA PRO A 77 8.21 19.43 -18.56
C PRO A 77 7.30 18.88 -17.45
N ASN A 78 7.66 17.72 -16.88
CA ASN A 78 6.94 17.09 -15.76
C ASN A 78 5.46 16.77 -16.00
N GLY A 79 5.00 16.73 -17.26
CA GLY A 79 3.62 16.37 -17.60
C GLY A 79 2.56 17.43 -17.25
N SER A 80 2.96 18.70 -17.18
CA SER A 80 2.06 19.83 -16.87
C SER A 80 1.27 20.36 -18.07
N GLN A 81 1.35 19.73 -19.23
CA GLN A 81 0.61 20.14 -20.42
C GLN A 81 -0.18 18.98 -21.00
N ILE A 82 -1.33 19.28 -21.62
CA ILE A 82 -2.04 18.34 -22.48
C ILE A 82 -2.00 18.86 -23.91
N THR A 83 -1.60 18.00 -24.84
CA THR A 83 -1.66 18.29 -26.27
C THR A 83 -2.81 17.54 -26.92
N ILE A 84 -3.60 18.23 -27.75
CA ILE A 84 -4.72 17.69 -28.52
C ILE A 84 -4.49 18.05 -30.00
N PRO A 85 -3.84 17.17 -30.78
CA PRO A 85 -3.41 17.48 -32.15
C PRO A 85 -4.57 17.74 -33.12
N SER A 86 -5.71 17.10 -32.93
CA SER A 86 -6.85 17.22 -33.86
C SER A 86 -7.59 18.57 -33.78
N LEU A 87 -7.33 19.40 -32.76
CA LEU A 87 -7.96 20.70 -32.57
C LEU A 87 -7.29 21.86 -33.32
N LEU A 88 -6.31 21.57 -34.19
CA LEU A 88 -5.55 22.56 -34.99
C LEU A 88 -6.42 23.53 -35.83
N ALA A 89 -7.72 23.26 -36.01
CA ALA A 89 -8.57 23.98 -36.95
C ALA A 89 -9.88 24.57 -36.36
N SER A 90 -10.22 24.37 -35.08
CA SER A 90 -11.45 24.94 -34.52
C SER A 90 -11.18 26.22 -33.71
N THR A 91 -12.12 27.13 -33.74
CA THR A 91 -12.16 28.34 -32.91
C THR A 91 -13.55 28.45 -32.31
N ASN A 92 -13.69 29.20 -31.21
CA ASN A 92 -14.95 29.40 -30.51
C ASN A 92 -15.52 28.10 -29.90
N TYR A 93 -14.75 27.48 -28.99
CA TYR A 93 -15.20 26.34 -28.18
C TYR A 93 -14.67 26.47 -26.74
N GLN A 94 -15.31 25.77 -25.81
CA GLN A 94 -14.81 25.58 -24.46
C GLN A 94 -14.29 24.15 -24.33
N LEU A 95 -13.05 24.03 -23.85
CA LEU A 95 -12.45 22.74 -23.51
C LEU A 95 -12.54 22.55 -21.98
N ILE A 96 -12.97 21.38 -21.53
CA ILE A 96 -12.95 21.00 -20.12
C ILE A 96 -12.09 19.75 -19.99
N ILE A 97 -11.01 19.86 -19.23
CA ILE A 97 -10.21 18.73 -18.81
C ILE A 97 -10.72 18.34 -17.43
N GLN A 98 -11.14 17.10 -17.24
CA GLN A 98 -11.68 16.63 -15.97
C GLN A 98 -10.96 15.36 -15.52
N LEU A 99 -10.45 15.36 -14.29
CA LEU A 99 -9.83 14.19 -13.67
C LEU A 99 -10.84 13.06 -13.48
N THR A 100 -10.38 11.82 -13.53
CA THR A 100 -11.23 10.66 -13.17
C THR A 100 -11.48 10.62 -11.67
N GLN A 101 -12.59 10.02 -11.23
CA GLN A 101 -12.95 9.89 -9.80
C GLN A 101 -11.81 9.43 -8.87
N PRO A 102 -11.03 8.36 -9.17
CA PRO A 102 -9.91 7.97 -8.32
C PRO A 102 -8.81 9.04 -8.23
N THR A 103 -8.66 9.87 -9.26
CA THR A 103 -7.68 10.96 -9.30
C THR A 103 -8.17 12.19 -8.56
N ILE A 104 -9.46 12.53 -8.66
CA ILE A 104 -10.09 13.58 -7.84
C ILE A 104 -9.91 13.27 -6.34
N GLY A 105 -10.09 12.00 -5.95
CA GLY A 105 -9.86 11.58 -4.56
C GLY A 105 -8.45 11.87 -4.04
N LYS A 106 -7.44 11.92 -4.92
CA LYS A 106 -6.06 12.28 -4.55
C LYS A 106 -5.85 13.78 -4.33
N ASN A 107 -6.72 14.65 -4.87
CA ASN A 107 -6.64 16.08 -4.61
C ASN A 107 -7.02 16.42 -3.17
N TYR A 108 -7.96 15.66 -2.60
CA TYR A 108 -8.47 15.93 -1.25
C TYR A 108 -7.37 15.81 -0.19
N GLY A 109 -7.18 16.88 0.60
CA GLY A 109 -6.14 16.95 1.63
C GLY A 109 -4.71 17.15 1.12
N SER A 110 -4.49 17.26 -0.20
CA SER A 110 -3.14 17.43 -0.76
C SER A 110 -2.41 18.69 -0.25
N TYR A 111 -3.14 19.75 0.08
CA TYR A 111 -2.59 21.00 0.63
C TYR A 111 -2.03 20.87 2.05
N GLU A 112 -2.36 19.79 2.76
CA GLU A 112 -1.87 19.54 4.13
C GLU A 112 -0.42 19.07 4.14
N TYR A 113 0.06 18.57 2.99
CA TYR A 113 1.38 17.98 2.84
C TYR A 113 2.27 18.84 1.95
N ILE A 114 3.56 18.85 2.23
CA ILE A 114 4.60 19.45 1.40
C ILE A 114 5.53 18.34 0.93
N SER A 115 5.93 18.38 -0.35
CA SER A 115 6.82 17.35 -0.89
C SER A 115 8.20 17.42 -0.25
N LEU A 116 8.90 16.28 -0.16
CA LEU A 116 10.28 16.24 0.31
C LEU A 116 11.20 17.09 -0.58
N GLU A 117 10.92 17.11 -1.88
CA GLU A 117 11.59 17.98 -2.84
C GLU A 117 11.42 19.45 -2.48
N ASP A 118 10.20 19.90 -2.18
CA ASP A 118 9.93 21.29 -1.80
C ASP A 118 10.59 21.63 -0.47
N ILE A 119 10.61 20.72 0.51
CA ILE A 119 11.35 20.91 1.77
C ILE A 119 12.85 21.14 1.48
N VAL A 120 13.44 20.29 0.64
CA VAL A 120 14.87 20.40 0.27
C VAL A 120 15.13 21.69 -0.50
N ASN A 121 14.28 22.04 -1.47
CA ASN A 121 14.41 23.24 -2.27
C ASN A 121 14.26 24.50 -1.39
N ASN A 122 13.28 24.55 -0.50
CA ASN A 122 13.08 25.64 0.45
C ASN A 122 14.28 25.79 1.40
N PHE A 123 14.87 24.68 1.87
CA PHE A 123 16.10 24.71 2.67
C PHE A 123 17.29 25.29 1.88
N LEU A 124 17.48 24.84 0.63
CA LEU A 124 18.55 25.33 -0.23
C LEU A 124 18.39 26.84 -0.52
N VAL A 125 17.17 27.31 -0.78
CA VAL A 125 16.91 28.74 -1.04
C VAL A 125 17.08 29.58 0.22
N GLY A 126 16.61 29.10 1.38
CA GLY A 126 16.59 29.88 2.62
C GLY A 126 17.93 29.92 3.37
N TYR A 127 18.73 28.85 3.31
CA TYR A 127 19.90 28.69 4.19
C TYR A 127 21.21 28.42 3.46
N VAL A 128 21.19 28.20 2.15
CA VAL A 128 22.37 27.91 1.36
C VAL A 128 22.64 29.03 0.36
N GLY A 129 23.88 29.51 0.30
CA GLY A 129 24.26 30.58 -0.61
C GLY A 129 25.44 31.40 -0.09
N PRO A 130 26.08 32.20 -0.96
CA PRO A 130 27.31 32.92 -0.62
C PRO A 130 27.21 33.93 0.55
N ASP A 131 26.01 34.25 1.01
CA ASP A 131 25.77 35.13 2.17
C ASP A 131 24.86 34.49 3.25
N ASN A 132 24.57 33.19 3.11
CA ASN A 132 23.76 32.44 4.08
C ASN A 132 24.65 31.67 5.08
N ILE A 133 24.03 31.09 6.11
CA ILE A 133 24.72 30.30 7.16
C ILE A 133 25.58 29.18 6.54
N ILE A 134 25.08 28.56 5.47
CA ILE A 134 25.78 27.50 4.75
C ILE A 134 26.25 28.06 3.39
N PRO A 135 27.56 28.30 3.19
CA PRO A 135 28.06 28.90 1.96
C PRO A 135 27.81 28.04 0.72
N ARG A 136 27.92 26.71 0.87
CA ARG A 136 27.70 25.73 -0.20
C ARG A 136 27.46 24.33 0.37
N VAL A 137 26.50 23.61 -0.18
CA VAL A 137 26.25 22.18 0.08
C VAL A 137 25.72 21.52 -1.19
N LYS A 138 25.91 20.20 -1.34
CA LYS A 138 25.30 19.45 -2.45
C LYS A 138 23.85 19.11 -2.11
N ARG A 139 22.95 19.20 -3.09
CA ARG A 139 21.54 18.79 -2.93
C ARG A 139 21.40 17.34 -2.45
N THR A 140 22.29 16.46 -2.90
CA THR A 140 22.32 15.04 -2.49
C THR A 140 22.51 14.86 -0.99
N ASP A 141 23.34 15.70 -0.36
CA ASP A 141 23.67 15.59 1.06
C ASP A 141 22.49 16.07 1.91
N VAL A 142 21.85 17.17 1.49
CA VAL A 142 20.62 17.66 2.13
C VAL A 142 19.49 16.63 2.01
N LEU A 143 19.30 16.05 0.82
CA LEU A 143 18.29 15.01 0.60
C LEU A 143 18.54 13.77 1.47
N PHE A 144 19.80 13.33 1.58
CA PHE A 144 20.17 12.21 2.45
C PHE A 144 19.78 12.48 3.91
N HIS A 145 20.11 13.65 4.45
CA HIS A 145 19.73 14.02 5.81
C HIS A 145 18.23 14.19 5.99
N ALA A 146 17.51 14.72 5.00
CA ALA A 146 16.06 14.84 5.05
C ALA A 146 15.38 13.45 5.08
N LYS A 147 15.83 12.51 4.24
CA LYS A 147 15.37 11.12 4.26
C LYS A 147 15.65 10.45 5.61
N ARG A 148 16.86 10.64 6.16
CA ARG A 148 17.22 10.13 7.50
C ARG A 148 16.32 10.73 8.59
N GLY A 149 16.06 12.04 8.56
CA GLY A 149 15.19 12.70 9.52
C GLY A 149 13.76 12.13 9.52
N ILE A 150 13.20 11.85 8.33
CA ILE A 150 11.88 11.22 8.20
C ILE A 150 11.89 9.80 8.76
N GLN A 151 12.92 9.01 8.46
CA GLN A 151 13.08 7.66 9.02
C GLN A 151 13.08 7.67 10.55
N GLU A 152 13.93 8.51 11.15
CA GLU A 152 14.02 8.63 12.62
C GLU A 152 12.71 9.14 13.24
N PHE A 153 12.04 10.09 12.58
CA PHE A 153 10.76 10.60 13.04
C PHE A 153 9.65 9.53 13.02
N ASN A 154 9.66 8.66 12.00
CA ASN A 154 8.74 7.52 11.92
C ASN A 154 9.07 6.41 12.93
N TYR A 155 10.34 6.20 13.27
CA TYR A 155 10.71 5.23 14.30
C TYR A 155 10.25 5.66 15.70
N ASP A 156 10.43 6.94 16.06
CA ASP A 156 10.22 7.41 17.44
C ASP A 156 8.91 8.16 17.71
N THR A 157 8.32 8.85 16.72
CA THR A 157 7.24 9.84 16.99
C THR A 157 5.96 9.65 16.20
N LEU A 158 6.05 9.33 14.91
CA LEU A 158 4.90 8.96 14.08
C LEU A 158 4.96 7.47 13.84
N LYS A 159 4.26 6.68 14.65
CA LYS A 159 3.91 5.31 14.25
C LYS A 159 2.97 5.46 13.04
N SER A 160 3.53 5.52 11.83
CA SER A 160 2.73 5.46 10.61
C SER A 160 2.17 4.05 10.54
N ILE A 161 0.94 3.90 11.04
CA ILE A 161 0.21 2.64 11.01
C ILE A 161 -0.40 2.54 9.62
N ASN A 162 0.21 1.73 8.78
CA ASN A 162 -0.35 1.37 7.49
C ASN A 162 -1.25 0.15 7.69
N GLU A 163 -2.34 0.08 6.92
CA GLU A 163 -3.26 -1.04 6.93
C GLU A 163 -3.42 -1.58 5.51
N ILE A 164 -3.32 -2.89 5.37
CA ILE A 164 -3.49 -3.59 4.10
C ILE A 164 -4.48 -4.74 4.27
N GLU A 165 -5.25 -4.98 3.22
CA GLU A 165 -6.21 -6.07 3.14
C GLU A 165 -5.63 -7.22 2.32
N TYR A 166 -5.75 -8.45 2.85
CA TYR A 166 -5.35 -9.66 2.15
C TYR A 166 -6.39 -10.77 2.33
N ASN A 167 -6.44 -11.67 1.34
CA ASN A 167 -7.03 -12.99 1.53
C ASN A 167 -5.94 -13.97 1.93
N ILE A 168 -6.14 -14.71 3.01
CA ILE A 168 -5.19 -15.75 3.42
C ILE A 168 -5.27 -16.90 2.42
N PRO A 169 -4.16 -17.24 1.73
CA PRO A 169 -4.14 -18.38 0.81
C PRO A 169 -4.24 -19.70 1.57
N PRO A 170 -4.58 -20.82 0.89
CA PRO A 170 -4.57 -22.15 1.49
C PRO A 170 -3.22 -22.59 2.08
N SER A 171 -2.11 -21.93 1.70
CA SER A 171 -0.78 -22.11 2.31
C SER A 171 -0.64 -21.49 3.71
N LEU A 172 -1.66 -20.76 4.18
CA LEU A 172 -1.72 -20.09 5.48
C LEU A 172 -0.56 -19.13 5.74
N SER A 173 0.07 -18.64 4.68
CA SER A 173 1.24 -17.76 4.77
C SER A 173 1.10 -16.59 3.81
N VAL A 174 1.33 -15.39 4.31
CA VAL A 174 1.26 -14.14 3.54
C VAL A 174 2.61 -13.41 3.65
N PRO A 175 3.22 -12.98 2.52
CA PRO A 175 4.44 -12.19 2.54
C PRO A 175 4.29 -10.90 3.35
N ILE A 176 5.32 -10.56 4.10
CA ILE A 176 5.38 -9.30 4.84
C ILE A 176 5.56 -8.13 3.84
N PRO A 177 4.92 -6.95 4.07
CA PRO A 177 5.13 -5.76 3.25
C PRO A 177 6.58 -5.28 3.22
N GLN A 178 6.97 -4.57 2.16
CA GLN A 178 8.36 -4.15 1.94
C GLN A 178 8.85 -3.13 2.99
N ASP A 179 7.99 -2.25 3.47
CA ASP A 179 8.24 -1.23 4.51
C ASP A 179 7.97 -1.72 5.93
N TYR A 180 7.69 -3.00 6.13
CA TYR A 180 7.31 -3.51 7.44
C TYR A 180 8.44 -3.38 8.48
N VAL A 181 8.11 -2.74 9.61
CA VAL A 181 8.99 -2.67 10.79
C VAL A 181 8.44 -3.52 11.92
N ASN A 182 7.16 -3.37 12.25
CA ASN A 182 6.51 -4.14 13.33
C ASN A 182 5.01 -4.24 13.11
N TYR A 183 4.35 -5.27 13.67
CA TYR A 183 2.90 -5.37 13.62
C TYR A 183 2.25 -4.49 14.69
N VAL A 184 1.04 -4.04 14.42
CA VAL A 184 0.18 -3.34 15.39
C VAL A 184 -1.02 -4.21 15.75
N LYS A 185 -1.71 -4.70 14.73
CA LYS A 185 -2.95 -5.47 14.86
C LYS A 185 -3.15 -6.32 13.61
N LEU A 186 -3.55 -7.57 13.78
CA LEU A 186 -4.07 -8.39 12.69
C LEU A 186 -5.51 -8.76 13.04
N SER A 187 -6.42 -8.61 12.08
CA SER A 187 -7.84 -8.93 12.26
C SER A 187 -8.35 -9.71 11.06
N TRP A 188 -9.29 -10.62 11.26
CA TRP A 188 -10.11 -11.13 10.16
C TRP A 188 -11.43 -10.38 10.11
N VAL A 189 -11.98 -10.22 8.92
CA VAL A 189 -13.22 -9.48 8.67
C VAL A 189 -14.35 -10.47 8.43
N ASP A 190 -15.42 -10.34 9.22
CA ASP A 190 -16.61 -11.18 9.04
C ASP A 190 -17.49 -10.72 7.87
N LYS A 191 -18.51 -11.51 7.54
CA LYS A 191 -19.44 -11.20 6.44
C LYS A 191 -20.25 -9.91 6.67
N SER A 192 -20.26 -9.39 7.89
CA SER A 192 -20.91 -8.12 8.25
C SER A 192 -19.92 -6.95 8.27
N GLY A 193 -18.65 -7.17 7.91
CA GLY A 193 -17.60 -6.16 7.92
C GLY A 193 -17.01 -5.90 9.30
N VAL A 194 -17.28 -6.75 10.31
CA VAL A 194 -16.75 -6.56 11.66
C VAL A 194 -15.38 -7.20 11.76
N GLU A 195 -14.41 -6.41 12.21
CA GLU A 195 -13.06 -6.89 12.51
C GLU A 195 -13.02 -7.71 13.80
N ARG A 196 -12.31 -8.83 13.72
CA ARG A 196 -12.07 -9.74 14.84
C ARG A 196 -10.57 -9.96 14.97
N ILE A 197 -10.02 -9.52 16.10
CA ILE A 197 -8.58 -9.59 16.37
C ILE A 197 -8.09 -11.04 16.32
N ILE A 198 -7.06 -11.28 15.51
CA ILE A 198 -6.26 -12.50 15.48
C ILE A 198 -5.10 -12.32 16.46
N TYR A 199 -4.87 -13.30 17.32
CA TYR A 199 -3.88 -13.18 18.39
C TYR A 199 -2.52 -13.73 17.97
N PRO A 200 -1.40 -13.16 18.47
CA PRO A 200 -0.08 -13.73 18.26
C PRO A 200 0.02 -15.09 18.96
N THR A 201 0.62 -16.06 18.30
CA THR A 201 0.78 -17.42 18.83
C THR A 201 1.95 -17.51 19.79
N THR A 202 1.73 -18.13 20.96
CA THR A 202 2.78 -18.62 21.87
C THR A 202 2.93 -20.15 21.80
N LEU A 203 2.17 -20.76 20.88
CA LEU A 203 1.86 -22.19 20.81
C LEU A 203 2.78 -22.96 19.86
N THR A 204 3.38 -22.22 18.92
CA THR A 204 4.30 -22.73 17.91
C THR A 204 5.46 -21.75 17.75
N SER A 205 6.51 -22.18 17.06
CA SER A 205 7.69 -21.36 16.77
C SER A 205 8.16 -21.60 15.33
N TYR A 206 8.93 -20.65 14.82
CA TYR A 206 9.51 -20.70 13.48
C TYR A 206 11.04 -20.74 13.60
N PRO A 207 11.65 -21.93 13.52
CA PRO A 207 13.11 -22.04 13.57
C PRO A 207 13.78 -21.31 12.41
N THR A 208 14.91 -20.65 12.69
CA THR A 208 15.73 -19.92 11.71
C THR A 208 16.57 -20.85 10.84
N GLU A 209 16.97 -22.00 11.35
CA GLU A 209 17.78 -23.01 10.67
C GLU A 209 17.08 -24.37 10.72
N LEU A 210 17.25 -25.18 9.68
CA LEU A 210 16.59 -26.49 9.55
C LEU A 210 17.58 -27.62 9.19
N PRO A 211 18.58 -27.91 10.04
CA PRO A 211 19.62 -28.88 9.71
C PRO A 211 19.06 -30.31 9.51
N ILE A 212 19.45 -30.94 8.41
CA ILE A 212 19.13 -32.34 8.12
C ILE A 212 20.08 -33.24 8.90
N GLN A 213 19.51 -34.16 9.67
CA GLN A 213 20.25 -35.10 10.51
C GLN A 213 20.32 -36.50 9.91
N ASP A 214 21.41 -37.21 10.21
CA ASP A 214 21.54 -38.64 9.92
C ASP A 214 20.74 -39.51 10.92
N ALA A 215 20.78 -40.83 10.75
CA ALA A 215 20.10 -41.78 11.63
C ALA A 215 20.62 -41.78 13.09
N LYS A 216 21.74 -41.12 13.37
CA LYS A 216 22.31 -40.95 14.71
C LYS A 216 21.98 -39.58 15.31
N GLY A 217 21.23 -38.74 14.59
CA GLY A 217 20.82 -37.41 15.03
C GLY A 217 21.90 -36.33 14.83
N VAL A 218 22.92 -36.58 14.00
CA VAL A 218 24.00 -35.62 13.73
C VAL A 218 23.70 -34.85 12.44
N PRO A 219 23.78 -33.50 12.42
CA PRO A 219 23.65 -32.71 11.20
C PRO A 219 24.63 -33.15 10.11
N THR A 220 24.14 -33.25 8.88
CA THR A 220 24.89 -33.64 7.69
C THR A 220 25.37 -32.41 6.92
N GLN A 221 26.55 -32.50 6.27
CA GLN A 221 27.15 -31.39 5.52
C GLN A 221 27.23 -31.64 4.01
N ASP A 222 27.30 -30.56 3.24
CA ASP A 222 27.65 -30.58 1.81
C ASP A 222 29.18 -30.79 1.59
N SER A 223 29.60 -30.83 0.32
CA SER A 223 31.02 -30.96 -0.04
C SER A 223 31.88 -29.75 0.33
N TYR A 224 31.28 -28.64 0.76
CA TYR A 224 31.94 -27.40 1.15
C TYR A 224 31.97 -27.22 2.68
N GLY A 225 31.37 -28.14 3.43
CA GLY A 225 31.34 -28.12 4.90
C GLY A 225 30.16 -27.35 5.51
N ASN A 226 29.19 -26.89 4.72
CA ASN A 226 27.97 -26.26 5.25
C ASN A 226 26.94 -27.32 5.64
N ASN A 227 26.13 -27.07 6.66
CA ASN A 227 25.03 -27.97 7.01
C ASN A 227 24.00 -28.01 5.88
N LEU A 228 23.53 -29.21 5.55
CA LEU A 228 22.38 -29.40 4.67
C LEU A 228 21.12 -28.97 5.42
N GLU A 229 20.30 -28.14 4.79
CA GLU A 229 19.05 -27.64 5.37
C GLU A 229 17.83 -28.20 4.66
N ALA A 230 16.77 -28.47 5.43
CA ALA A 230 15.47 -28.81 4.89
C ALA A 230 14.78 -27.56 4.34
N SER A 231 14.06 -27.72 3.23
CA SER A 231 13.28 -26.63 2.62
C SER A 231 12.11 -26.18 3.51
N GLN A 232 11.43 -27.13 4.17
CA GLN A 232 10.24 -26.88 4.98
C GLN A 232 10.43 -27.36 6.43
N ALA A 233 10.01 -26.55 7.40
CA ALA A 233 10.02 -26.91 8.81
C ALA A 233 8.90 -27.89 9.14
N LEU A 234 9.24 -29.03 9.75
CA LEU A 234 8.27 -30.03 10.22
C LEU A 234 7.33 -29.46 11.30
N ILE A 235 7.78 -28.49 12.11
CA ILE A 235 6.94 -27.81 13.11
C ILE A 235 5.80 -27.08 12.42
N THR A 236 6.12 -26.29 11.39
CA THR A 236 5.12 -25.53 10.60
C THR A 236 4.21 -26.47 9.82
N GLU A 237 4.75 -27.55 9.24
CA GLU A 237 3.94 -28.56 8.56
C GLU A 237 2.89 -29.18 9.50
N ARG A 238 3.33 -29.61 10.69
CA ARG A 238 2.43 -30.16 11.72
C ARG A 238 1.42 -29.12 12.19
N TRP A 239 1.84 -27.89 12.44
CA TRP A 239 0.96 -26.79 12.86
C TRP A 239 -0.13 -26.50 11.82
N ASN A 240 0.24 -26.44 10.54
CA ASN A 240 -0.71 -26.19 9.45
C ASN A 240 -1.63 -27.40 9.20
N ALA A 241 -1.16 -28.62 9.46
CA ALA A 241 -1.93 -29.84 9.35
C ALA A 241 -2.97 -30.01 10.46
N ILE A 242 -2.84 -29.28 11.59
CA ILE A 242 -3.90 -29.19 12.59
C ILE A 242 -5.07 -28.45 11.96
N LYS A 243 -5.93 -29.21 11.26
CA LYS A 243 -7.24 -28.71 10.88
C LYS A 243 -8.01 -28.51 12.17
N ASN A 244 -8.63 -27.34 12.32
CA ASN A 244 -9.76 -27.07 13.21
C ASN A 244 -10.92 -28.05 12.92
N ASN A 245 -10.70 -29.34 13.18
CA ASN A 245 -11.59 -30.43 12.81
C ASN A 245 -12.60 -30.63 13.95
N TRP A 246 -13.43 -29.60 14.14
CA TRP A 246 -14.42 -29.52 15.21
C TRP A 246 -15.59 -30.53 15.07
N THR A 247 -15.55 -31.42 14.08
CA THR A 247 -16.68 -32.28 13.73
C THR A 247 -16.45 -33.79 13.85
N THR A 248 -15.23 -34.29 14.11
CA THR A 248 -15.02 -35.77 13.99
C THR A 248 -14.15 -36.50 15.00
N ASN A 249 -13.44 -35.88 15.95
CA ASN A 249 -12.66 -36.69 16.91
C ASN A 249 -12.47 -36.05 18.28
N TRP A 250 -13.45 -36.26 19.15
CA TRP A 250 -13.43 -35.87 20.55
C TRP A 250 -12.60 -36.82 21.44
N GLN A 251 -12.01 -37.86 20.87
CA GLN A 251 -11.37 -38.95 21.63
C GLN A 251 -9.84 -38.94 21.60
N ASN A 252 -9.19 -38.10 20.77
CA ASN A 252 -7.73 -38.16 20.56
C ASN A 252 -6.94 -36.95 21.07
N TYR A 253 -7.61 -35.94 21.65
CA TYR A 253 -6.92 -34.82 22.27
C TYR A 253 -6.86 -35.01 23.79
N PRO A 254 -5.67 -34.93 24.42
CA PRO A 254 -5.57 -34.80 25.86
C PRO A 254 -6.28 -33.49 26.25
N TRP A 255 -7.52 -33.64 26.72
CA TRP A 255 -8.26 -32.74 27.60
C TRP A 255 -8.07 -31.24 27.37
N GLY A 256 -9.00 -30.61 26.64
CA GLY A 256 -9.69 -29.38 27.05
C GLY A 256 -8.93 -28.05 27.23
N ASP A 257 -7.59 -28.02 27.23
CA ASP A 257 -6.84 -26.84 27.69
C ASP A 257 -6.47 -25.85 26.58
N TYR A 258 -6.61 -26.24 25.30
CA TYR A 258 -5.93 -25.50 24.22
C TYR A 258 -6.83 -24.79 23.22
N PHE A 259 -8.06 -25.25 23.02
CA PHE A 259 -8.99 -24.64 22.08
C PHE A 259 -10.43 -24.83 22.57
N GLY A 260 -11.06 -23.74 23.02
CA GLY A 260 -12.38 -23.75 23.65
C GLY A 260 -13.57 -23.67 22.69
N TYR A 261 -13.76 -24.62 21.76
CA TYR A 261 -14.98 -24.67 20.95
C TYR A 261 -15.73 -26.00 21.09
N TYR A 262 -16.74 -26.01 21.95
CA TYR A 262 -17.71 -27.09 22.03
C TYR A 262 -18.92 -26.65 21.17
N PRO A 263 -19.18 -27.21 19.97
CA PRO A 263 -19.99 -26.57 18.92
C PRO A 263 -21.50 -26.43 19.21
N THR A 264 -22.01 -26.82 20.37
CA THR A 264 -23.48 -26.89 20.58
C THR A 264 -23.95 -26.53 21.98
N MET A 265 -23.12 -25.99 22.86
CA MET A 265 -23.56 -25.69 24.22
C MET A 265 -23.34 -24.24 24.59
N ASN A 266 -24.46 -23.55 24.79
CA ASN A 266 -24.63 -22.15 25.19
C ASN A 266 -24.11 -21.89 26.63
N TRP A 267 -22.82 -22.14 26.88
CA TRP A 267 -22.16 -21.97 28.19
C TRP A 267 -21.51 -20.58 28.32
N TYR A 268 -22.21 -19.51 27.96
CA TYR A 268 -21.81 -18.16 28.36
C TYR A 268 -21.67 -18.14 29.90
N GLY A 269 -20.45 -17.90 30.39
CA GLY A 269 -20.16 -17.75 31.82
C GLY A 269 -19.99 -19.02 32.65
N ARG A 270 -19.69 -20.17 32.02
CA ARG A 270 -19.57 -21.46 32.75
C ARG A 270 -18.37 -22.32 32.35
N MET A 271 -17.41 -21.75 31.62
CA MET A 271 -16.14 -22.40 31.28
C MET A 271 -15.09 -22.09 32.36
N TYR A 272 -15.20 -22.78 33.49
CA TYR A 272 -14.27 -22.63 34.61
C TYR A 272 -12.96 -23.36 34.32
N GLY A 273 -11.82 -22.69 34.50
CA GLY A 273 -10.48 -23.28 34.34
C GLY A 273 -9.81 -23.07 32.99
N LEU A 274 -10.47 -22.44 32.02
CA LEU A 274 -9.82 -22.05 30.77
C LEU A 274 -8.76 -20.96 31.01
N ASN A 275 -7.65 -21.04 30.28
CA ASN A 275 -6.73 -19.92 30.18
C ASN A 275 -7.36 -18.81 29.30
N PRO A 276 -7.63 -17.61 29.84
CA PRO A 276 -8.25 -16.53 29.07
C PRO A 276 -7.45 -16.11 27.84
N GLU A 277 -6.13 -16.31 27.86
CA GLU A 277 -5.24 -15.97 26.75
C GLU A 277 -5.52 -16.85 25.51
N THR A 278 -5.83 -18.14 25.70
CA THR A 278 -6.06 -19.09 24.60
C THR A 278 -7.55 -19.37 24.35
N ALA A 279 -8.44 -18.89 25.20
CA ALA A 279 -9.89 -19.08 25.12
C ALA A 279 -10.55 -18.16 24.07
N GLN A 280 -10.20 -18.35 22.79
CA GLN A 280 -10.70 -17.57 21.66
C GLN A 280 -10.90 -18.42 20.39
N GLN A 281 -11.73 -17.95 19.47
CA GLN A 281 -12.05 -18.62 18.19
C GLN A 281 -11.61 -17.83 16.94
N ASN A 282 -10.96 -16.70 17.12
CA ASN A 282 -10.52 -15.79 16.07
C ASN A 282 -9.21 -16.24 15.38
N GLY A 283 -8.57 -17.30 15.88
CA GLY A 283 -7.37 -17.86 15.30
C GLY A 283 -6.08 -17.22 15.80
N TRP A 284 -4.97 -17.68 15.25
CA TRP A 284 -3.63 -17.30 15.66
C TRP A 284 -2.78 -16.88 14.46
N PHE A 285 -1.87 -15.94 14.67
CA PHE A 285 -0.83 -15.61 13.70
C PHE A 285 0.57 -15.70 14.34
N GLY A 286 1.58 -15.88 13.51
CA GLY A 286 2.97 -15.81 13.90
C GLY A 286 3.80 -15.19 12.78
N ILE A 287 4.99 -14.70 13.13
CA ILE A 287 5.91 -14.07 12.18
C ILE A 287 7.04 -15.05 11.94
N ASN A 288 7.19 -15.50 10.70
CA ASN A 288 8.29 -16.36 10.29
C ASN A 288 9.38 -15.51 9.64
N GLU A 289 10.37 -15.12 10.44
CA GLU A 289 11.50 -14.30 9.99
C GLU A 289 12.37 -15.00 8.94
N ARG A 290 12.45 -16.34 8.97
CA ARG A 290 13.23 -17.12 8.00
C ARG A 290 12.68 -17.00 6.58
N THR A 291 11.35 -16.94 6.44
CA THR A 291 10.70 -16.82 5.12
C THR A 291 10.16 -15.42 4.83
N GLY A 292 10.21 -14.51 5.79
CA GLY A 292 9.65 -13.16 5.66
C GLY A 292 8.13 -13.15 5.49
N THR A 293 7.41 -14.02 6.21
CA THR A 293 5.96 -14.19 6.04
C THR A 293 5.22 -14.16 7.38
N PHE A 294 4.01 -13.63 7.40
CA PHE A 294 3.03 -13.95 8.42
C PHE A 294 2.48 -15.35 8.19
N SER A 295 2.41 -16.17 9.23
CA SER A 295 1.84 -17.52 9.22
C SER A 295 0.59 -17.56 10.07
N PHE A 296 -0.46 -18.24 9.61
CA PHE A 296 -1.79 -18.24 10.22
C PHE A 296 -2.22 -19.65 10.66
N SER A 297 -3.09 -19.72 11.67
CA SER A 297 -3.76 -20.97 12.05
C SER A 297 -4.70 -21.46 10.94
N SER A 298 -4.87 -22.78 10.82
CA SER A 298 -5.61 -23.41 9.72
C SER A 298 -7.05 -22.90 9.52
N GLY A 299 -7.70 -22.43 10.59
CA GLY A 299 -9.09 -21.95 10.55
C GLY A 299 -9.29 -20.64 9.80
N LEU A 300 -8.20 -19.96 9.46
CA LEU A 300 -8.21 -18.70 8.74
C LEU A 300 -7.91 -18.86 7.24
N ALA A 301 -7.83 -20.10 6.73
CA ALA A 301 -7.73 -20.33 5.29
C ALA A 301 -8.91 -19.64 4.57
N ASP A 302 -8.61 -18.92 3.49
CA ASP A 302 -9.56 -18.15 2.68
C ASP A 302 -10.29 -17.01 3.43
N ALA A 303 -9.86 -16.68 4.66
CA ALA A 303 -10.39 -15.54 5.39
C ALA A 303 -9.82 -14.23 4.84
N LEU A 304 -10.68 -13.23 4.73
CA LEU A 304 -10.30 -11.83 4.49
C LEU A 304 -9.72 -11.27 5.79
N ILE A 305 -8.53 -10.71 5.72
CA ILE A 305 -7.83 -10.14 6.86
C ILE A 305 -7.36 -8.72 6.59
N THR A 306 -7.23 -7.95 7.67
CA THR A 306 -6.49 -6.70 7.69
C THR A 306 -5.23 -6.85 8.53
N ILE A 307 -4.13 -6.32 8.01
CA ILE A 307 -2.83 -6.27 8.70
C ILE A 307 -2.50 -4.79 8.91
N SER A 308 -2.56 -4.34 10.15
CA SER A 308 -2.07 -3.04 10.57
C SER A 308 -0.62 -3.17 11.04
N TYR A 309 0.29 -2.41 10.45
CA TYR A 309 1.72 -2.47 10.75
C TYR A 309 2.37 -1.09 10.75
N VAL A 310 3.52 -0.98 11.42
CA VAL A 310 4.37 0.20 11.40
C VAL A 310 5.25 0.13 10.15
N SER A 311 5.16 1.17 9.33
CA SER A 311 5.97 1.36 8.12
C SER A 311 7.24 2.15 8.41
N ASP A 312 8.32 1.88 7.66
CA ASP A 312 9.53 2.71 7.64
C ASP A 312 9.31 4.06 6.93
N GLY A 313 8.19 4.21 6.20
CA GLY A 313 7.79 5.42 5.48
C GLY A 313 8.58 5.70 4.21
N LEU A 314 9.30 4.71 3.66
CA LEU A 314 10.16 4.86 2.48
C LEU A 314 9.66 4.12 1.24
N ALA A 315 8.73 3.16 1.38
CA ALA A 315 8.45 2.18 0.31
C ALA A 315 7.58 2.67 -0.86
N THR A 316 7.25 3.95 -0.98
CA THR A 316 6.57 4.44 -2.18
C THR A 316 7.34 5.56 -2.89
N ASP A 317 8.15 5.15 -3.86
CA ASP A 317 8.75 5.99 -4.92
C ASP A 317 7.68 6.55 -5.90
N ALA A 318 6.47 6.87 -5.43
CA ALA A 318 5.43 7.49 -6.27
C ALA A 318 5.47 9.03 -6.21
N ASN A 319 6.27 9.62 -5.31
CA ASN A 319 6.47 11.06 -5.16
C ASN A 319 7.94 11.40 -4.88
N THR A 320 8.84 10.92 -5.75
CA THR A 320 10.21 11.46 -5.86
C THR A 320 10.39 12.23 -7.15
#